data_AF-X1GW00-F1
#
_entry.id   AF-X1GW00-F1
#
_cell.length_a   1.000
_cell.length_b   1.000
_cell.length_c   1.000
_cell.angle_alpha   90.00
_cell.angle_beta   90.00
_cell.angle_gamma   90.00
#
_symmetry.space_group_name_H-M   'P 1'
#
loop_
_entity.id
_entity.type
_entity.pdbx_description
1 polymer ?
#
loop_
_entity_poly.entity_id
_entity_poly.type
_entity_poly.pdbx_seq_one_letter_code
_entity_poly.pdbx_strand_id
1 'polypeptide(L)'
;MSRSDNALFFFTPIGPKPADVIIALFENFNEIEFHRVPEQVTEDLKNHEKFLALNIKTFEDRDNWDYVYEGENLRNLPSNRYRQNRRWLNKFLENYDYEFKILTEDEVATCKKLQLEWCILRECEDDEGLEQEEKAIYDALDNFSALGFQGALICVDDKCVAYTFGEMLNSDTIVIHIEKAHMEYEGAYQAISNLFLKGSFKNAIFVNREQDLGVPGLRRAKESYKPIHMVQKSILYRKHSK
;
A
#
# COMPACT_ATOMS: atom_id res chain seq x y z
N MET A 1 1.80 9.08 13.74
CA MET A 1 2.44 9.33 15.05
C MET A 1 1.35 9.63 16.06
N SER A 2 1.33 8.93 17.20
CA SER A 2 0.30 9.11 18.24
C SER A 2 0.32 10.54 18.78
N ARG A 3 -0.83 11.03 19.28
CA ARG A 3 -0.90 12.40 19.84
C ARG A 3 -0.42 12.48 21.29
N SER A 4 0.01 11.36 21.87
CA SER A 4 0.72 11.29 23.15
C SER A 4 1.62 10.05 23.21
N ASP A 5 2.85 10.22 23.71
CA ASP A 5 3.85 9.14 23.85
C ASP A 5 3.41 7.98 24.76
N ASN A 6 2.31 8.13 25.52
CA ASN A 6 1.79 7.14 26.47
C ASN A 6 0.46 6.47 26.06
N ALA A 7 -0.17 6.87 24.94
CA ALA A 7 -1.45 6.27 24.56
C ALA A 7 -1.25 4.85 24.00
N LEU A 8 -2.05 3.90 24.48
CA LEU A 8 -2.11 2.57 23.87
C LEU A 8 -2.75 2.69 22.49
N PHE A 9 -2.08 2.07 21.53
CA PHE A 9 -2.45 2.14 20.13
C PHE A 9 -3.12 0.84 19.67
N PHE A 10 -4.24 0.95 18.97
CA PHE A 10 -4.98 -0.17 18.39
C PHE A 10 -5.30 0.04 16.91
N PHE A 11 -5.31 -1.04 16.15
CA PHE A 11 -6.00 -1.07 14.86
C PHE A 11 -7.49 -1.39 15.05
N THR A 12 -8.26 -1.21 13.98
CA THR A 12 -9.68 -1.56 13.97
C THR A 12 -9.87 -3.05 14.27
N PRO A 13 -10.72 -3.42 15.24
CA PRO A 13 -11.08 -4.80 15.46
C PRO A 13 -11.72 -5.40 14.21
N ILE A 14 -11.39 -6.65 13.88
CA ILE A 14 -12.00 -7.37 12.75
C ILE A 14 -13.10 -8.28 13.30
N GLY A 15 -14.33 -8.11 12.80
CA GLY A 15 -15.48 -8.90 13.24
C GLY A 15 -16.82 -8.25 12.87
N PRO A 16 -17.96 -8.83 13.29
CA PRO A 16 -19.28 -8.39 12.88
C PRO A 16 -19.72 -7.04 13.49
N LYS A 17 -19.13 -6.62 14.61
CA LYS A 17 -19.50 -5.38 15.32
C LYS A 17 -18.27 -4.64 15.86
N PRO A 18 -17.40 -4.12 14.98
CA PRO A 18 -16.16 -3.48 15.41
C PRO A 18 -16.41 -2.20 16.23
N ALA A 19 -17.48 -1.46 15.92
CA ALA A 19 -17.88 -0.26 16.66
C ALA A 19 -18.16 -0.55 18.15
N ASP A 20 -18.91 -1.61 18.45
CA ASP A 20 -19.23 -2.01 19.84
C ASP A 20 -17.96 -2.35 20.65
N VAL A 21 -16.99 -3.03 20.01
CA VAL A 21 -15.70 -3.37 20.64
C VAL A 21 -14.89 -2.11 20.92
N ILE A 22 -14.84 -1.17 19.97
CA ILE A 22 -14.15 0.11 20.14
C ILE A 22 -14.78 0.91 21.29
N ILE A 23 -16.11 0.97 21.36
CA ILE A 23 -16.82 1.62 22.47
C ILE A 23 -16.47 0.98 23.80
N ALA A 24 -16.54 -0.35 23.90
CA ALA A 24 -16.19 -1.07 25.12
C ALA A 24 -14.74 -0.78 25.56
N LEU A 25 -13.79 -0.68 24.63
CA LEU A 25 -12.42 -0.31 24.95
C LEU A 25 -12.31 1.13 25.45
N PHE A 26 -13.01 2.09 24.84
CA PHE A 26 -13.06 3.45 25.39
C PHE A 26 -13.73 3.50 26.77
N GLU A 27 -14.71 2.65 27.07
CA GLU A 27 -15.31 2.59 28.42
C GLU A 27 -14.32 2.13 29.50
N ASN A 28 -13.39 1.24 29.14
CA ASN A 28 -12.48 0.61 30.10
C ASN A 28 -11.09 1.26 30.16
N PHE A 29 -10.71 2.07 29.16
CA PHE A 29 -9.39 2.69 29.08
C PHE A 29 -9.48 4.19 28.78
N ASN A 30 -8.56 4.96 29.37
CA ASN A 30 -8.56 6.42 29.27
C ASN A 30 -7.60 6.99 28.22
N GLU A 31 -6.45 6.35 28.04
CA GLU A 31 -5.37 6.80 27.14
C GLU A 31 -5.21 5.79 26.01
N ILE A 32 -6.20 5.77 25.10
CA ILE A 32 -6.17 4.90 23.91
C ILE A 32 -6.47 5.68 22.65
N GLU A 33 -5.86 5.22 21.56
CA GLU A 33 -6.14 5.68 20.20
C GLU A 33 -6.38 4.48 19.28
N PHE A 34 -7.33 4.62 18.37
CA PHE A 34 -7.44 3.71 17.23
C PHE A 34 -6.97 4.43 15.99
N HIS A 35 -6.07 3.84 15.22
CA HIS A 35 -5.59 4.43 13.97
C HIS A 35 -6.05 3.58 12.79
N ARG A 36 -6.03 4.21 11.62
CA ARG A 36 -6.41 3.58 10.36
C ARG A 36 -7.82 3.00 10.40
N VAL A 37 -8.75 3.65 11.11
CA VAL A 37 -10.14 3.19 11.24
C VAL A 37 -10.92 3.49 9.96
N PRO A 38 -11.43 2.47 9.24
CA PRO A 38 -12.18 2.70 8.01
C PRO A 38 -13.40 3.61 8.23
N GLU A 39 -13.76 4.36 7.20
CA GLU A 39 -14.90 5.29 7.19
C GLU A 39 -16.19 4.63 7.67
N GLN A 40 -16.54 3.45 7.15
CA GLN A 40 -17.74 2.73 7.56
C GLN A 40 -17.81 2.49 9.08
N VAL A 41 -16.70 2.05 9.68
CA VAL A 41 -16.64 1.82 11.14
C VAL A 41 -16.73 3.13 11.91
N THR A 42 -16.14 4.20 11.37
CA THR A 42 -16.22 5.53 11.96
C THR A 42 -17.65 6.10 11.91
N GLU A 43 -18.40 5.84 10.84
CA GLU A 43 -19.81 6.20 10.71
C GLU A 43 -20.69 5.42 11.68
N ASP A 44 -20.51 4.10 11.77
CA ASP A 44 -21.22 3.25 12.72
C ASP A 44 -20.98 3.72 14.17
N LEU A 45 -19.73 4.10 14.50
CA LEU A 45 -19.36 4.66 15.79
C LEU A 45 -20.02 6.00 16.07
N LYS A 46 -20.07 6.92 15.10
CA LYS A 46 -20.74 8.22 15.28
C LYS A 46 -22.23 8.07 15.57
N ASN A 47 -22.85 6.99 15.08
CA ASN A 47 -24.25 6.65 15.34
C ASN A 47 -24.48 5.90 16.67
N HIS A 48 -23.41 5.46 17.34
CA HIS A 48 -23.50 4.74 18.61
C HIS A 48 -23.85 5.71 19.76
N GLU A 49 -24.82 5.34 20.60
CA GLU A 49 -25.38 6.21 21.67
C GLU A 49 -24.33 6.75 22.64
N LYS A 50 -23.30 5.94 22.94
CA LYS A 50 -22.23 6.28 23.88
C LYS A 50 -21.11 7.15 23.28
N PHE A 51 -21.07 7.36 21.96
CA PHE A 51 -19.95 8.03 21.29
C PHE A 51 -19.71 9.45 21.84
N LEU A 52 -20.79 10.23 21.96
CA LEU A 52 -20.73 11.59 22.50
C LEU A 52 -20.44 11.59 24.01
N ALA A 53 -21.05 10.67 24.76
CA ALA A 53 -20.86 10.54 26.22
C ALA A 53 -19.40 10.20 26.57
N LEU A 54 -18.71 9.43 25.73
CA LEU A 54 -17.32 9.05 25.90
C LEU A 54 -16.31 10.10 25.35
N ASN A 55 -16.81 11.23 24.85
CA ASN A 55 -16.05 12.32 24.25
C ASN A 55 -15.03 11.86 23.18
N ILE A 56 -15.43 10.87 22.38
CA ILE A 56 -14.62 10.35 21.28
C ILE A 56 -14.60 11.39 20.15
N LYS A 57 -13.44 11.58 19.54
CA LYS A 57 -13.22 12.43 18.36
C LYS A 57 -12.58 11.63 17.26
N THR A 58 -12.86 12.08 16.03
CA THR A 58 -12.33 11.52 14.79
C THR A 58 -11.41 12.55 14.15
N PHE A 59 -10.28 12.12 13.63
CA PHE A 59 -9.40 12.92 12.78
C PHE A 59 -9.13 12.15 11.50
N GLU A 60 -9.44 12.74 10.35
CA GLU A 60 -9.15 12.11 9.06
C GLU A 60 -7.64 11.96 8.88
N ASP A 61 -7.22 10.75 8.56
CA ASP A 61 -5.82 10.40 8.37
C ASP A 61 -5.54 10.21 6.88
N ARG A 62 -5.66 11.31 6.13
CA ARG A 62 -5.62 11.32 4.66
C ARG A 62 -4.37 10.66 4.10
N ASP A 63 -3.24 10.83 4.78
CA ASP A 63 -1.95 10.27 4.35
C ASP A 63 -1.92 8.74 4.45
N ASN A 64 -2.87 8.13 5.17
CA ASN A 64 -3.06 6.68 5.31
C ASN A 64 -4.27 6.14 4.51
N TRP A 65 -4.89 6.95 3.65
CA TRP A 65 -5.98 6.46 2.79
C TRP A 65 -5.42 5.60 1.66
N ASP A 66 -6.07 4.46 1.40
CA ASP A 66 -5.61 3.56 0.34
C ASP A 66 -6.22 3.92 -1.00
N TYR A 67 -5.40 3.75 -2.04
CA TYR A 67 -5.81 3.92 -3.42
C TYR A 67 -6.33 2.61 -4.00
N VAL A 68 -7.62 2.56 -4.36
CA VAL A 68 -8.23 1.39 -4.99
C VAL A 68 -8.59 1.67 -6.43
N TYR A 69 -8.18 0.76 -7.31
CA TYR A 69 -8.35 0.85 -8.76
C TYR A 69 -9.17 -0.32 -9.28
N GLU A 70 -9.82 -0.11 -10.42
CA GLU A 70 -10.33 -1.22 -11.23
C GLU A 70 -9.15 -1.97 -11.85
N GLY A 71 -9.06 -3.27 -11.61
CA GLY A 71 -7.96 -4.11 -12.08
C GLY A 71 -7.86 -4.14 -13.60
N GLU A 72 -9.01 -4.16 -14.30
CA GLU A 72 -9.03 -4.14 -15.77
C GLU A 72 -8.41 -2.84 -16.31
N ASN A 73 -8.70 -1.71 -15.68
CA ASN A 73 -8.10 -0.43 -16.07
C ASN A 73 -6.59 -0.40 -15.86
N LEU A 74 -6.06 -0.97 -14.77
CA LEU A 74 -4.61 -1.01 -14.56
C LEU A 74 -3.89 -1.95 -15.54
N ARG A 75 -4.56 -3.05 -15.94
CA ARG A 75 -4.03 -3.99 -16.96
C ARG A 75 -4.07 -3.40 -18.36
N ASN A 76 -5.17 -2.75 -18.74
CA ASN A 76 -5.39 -2.33 -20.13
C ASN A 76 -5.08 -0.86 -20.39
N LEU A 77 -5.05 -0.05 -19.33
CA LEU A 77 -4.86 1.41 -19.38
C LEU A 77 -5.76 2.04 -20.47
N PRO A 78 -7.10 1.89 -20.43
CA PRO A 78 -7.97 2.29 -21.52
C PRO A 78 -8.09 3.82 -21.62
N SER A 79 -8.61 4.36 -22.73
CA SER A 79 -8.97 5.79 -22.89
C SER A 79 -7.82 6.82 -22.86
N ASN A 80 -8.13 8.09 -23.13
CA ASN A 80 -7.14 9.17 -23.10
C ASN A 80 -6.63 9.51 -21.68
N ARG A 81 -7.35 9.12 -20.63
CA ARG A 81 -6.97 9.45 -19.23
C ARG A 81 -5.68 8.77 -18.78
N TYR A 82 -5.34 7.62 -19.37
CA TYR A 82 -4.11 6.85 -19.08
C TYR A 82 -3.03 7.06 -20.14
N ARG A 83 -3.14 8.09 -20.99
CA ARG A 83 -2.20 8.34 -22.09
C ARG A 83 -0.75 8.40 -21.62
N GLN A 84 -0.48 9.07 -20.49
CA GLN A 84 0.87 9.21 -19.98
C GLN A 84 1.41 7.88 -19.42
N ASN A 85 0.57 7.10 -18.72
CA ASN A 85 0.94 5.78 -18.22
C ASN A 85 1.24 4.81 -19.37
N ARG A 86 0.39 4.79 -20.42
CA ARG A 86 0.66 4.00 -21.64
C ARG A 86 1.93 4.43 -22.36
N ARG A 87 2.17 5.74 -22.46
CA ARG A 87 3.39 6.26 -23.08
C ARG A 87 4.64 5.73 -22.37
N TRP A 88 4.68 5.79 -21.04
CA TRP A 88 5.83 5.29 -20.27
C TRP A 88 5.95 3.77 -20.34
N LEU A 89 4.84 3.04 -20.27
CA LEU A 89 4.82 1.59 -20.47
C LEU A 89 5.41 1.23 -21.84
N ASN A 90 4.87 1.79 -22.92
CA ASN A 90 5.35 1.52 -24.28
C ASN A 90 6.82 1.91 -24.46
N LYS A 91 7.25 3.03 -23.87
CA LYS A 91 8.66 3.44 -23.89
C LYS A 91 9.56 2.35 -23.31
N PHE A 92 9.17 1.74 -22.20
CA PHE A 92 9.92 0.61 -21.64
C PHE A 92 9.90 -0.59 -22.58
N LEU A 93 8.72 -1.00 -23.05
CA LEU A 93 8.55 -2.19 -23.88
C LEU A 93 9.26 -2.10 -25.24
N GLU A 94 9.46 -0.89 -25.77
CA GLU A 94 10.10 -0.64 -27.06
C GLU A 94 11.62 -0.46 -26.96
N ASN A 95 12.12 0.06 -25.84
CA ASN A 95 13.53 0.46 -25.71
C ASN A 95 14.44 -0.58 -25.04
N TYR A 96 13.87 -1.56 -24.33
CA TYR A 96 14.65 -2.53 -23.57
C TYR A 96 14.33 -3.95 -24.06
N ASP A 97 15.37 -4.76 -24.25
CA ASP A 97 15.22 -6.21 -24.32
C ASP A 97 15.12 -6.72 -22.89
N TYR A 98 13.93 -7.20 -22.50
CA TYR A 98 13.62 -7.50 -21.11
C TYR A 98 13.03 -8.89 -20.94
N GLU A 99 13.34 -9.49 -19.80
CA GLU A 99 12.73 -10.71 -19.32
C GLU A 99 11.81 -10.40 -18.14
N PHE A 100 10.58 -10.88 -18.20
CA PHE A 100 9.63 -10.83 -17.09
C PHE A 100 9.52 -12.22 -16.45
N LYS A 101 9.76 -12.28 -15.14
CA LYS A 101 9.69 -13.52 -14.34
C LYS A 101 8.71 -13.37 -13.21
N ILE A 102 8.01 -14.46 -12.89
CA ILE A 102 7.32 -14.59 -11.61
C ILE A 102 8.38 -14.88 -10.55
N LEU A 103 8.30 -14.18 -9.42
CA LEU A 103 9.22 -14.41 -8.32
C LEU A 103 8.96 -15.77 -7.67
N THR A 104 10.04 -16.50 -7.46
CA THR A 104 10.10 -17.67 -6.60
C THR A 104 11.08 -17.41 -5.46
N GLU A 105 11.25 -18.39 -4.57
CA GLU A 105 12.25 -18.29 -3.49
C GLU A 105 13.68 -18.10 -4.02
N ASP A 106 13.98 -18.64 -5.20
CA ASP A 106 15.31 -18.55 -5.81
C ASP A 106 15.69 -17.10 -6.16
N GLU A 107 14.71 -16.23 -6.41
CA GLU A 107 14.93 -14.82 -6.73
C GLU A 107 14.92 -13.87 -5.51
N VAL A 108 14.64 -14.36 -4.30
CA VAL A 108 14.57 -13.52 -3.08
C VAL A 108 15.86 -12.72 -2.86
N ALA A 109 17.02 -13.38 -3.00
CA ALA A 109 18.32 -12.72 -2.86
C ALA A 109 18.52 -11.61 -3.90
N THR A 110 18.01 -11.83 -5.12
CA THR A 110 18.04 -10.83 -6.20
C THR A 110 17.16 -9.62 -5.85
N CYS A 111 15.95 -9.83 -5.35
CA CYS A 111 15.09 -8.73 -4.88
C CYS A 111 15.73 -7.91 -3.76
N LYS A 112 16.35 -8.56 -2.77
CA LYS A 112 17.07 -7.86 -1.69
C LYS A 112 18.21 -7.01 -2.23
N LYS A 113 18.98 -7.54 -3.20
CA LYS A 113 20.02 -6.76 -3.87
C LYS A 113 19.45 -5.53 -4.58
N LEU A 114 18.34 -5.69 -5.31
CA LEU A 114 17.66 -4.56 -5.97
C LEU A 114 17.16 -3.53 -4.96
N GLN A 115 16.62 -3.97 -3.82
CA GLN A 115 16.19 -3.08 -2.75
C GLN A 115 17.36 -2.28 -2.19
N LEU A 116 18.50 -2.94 -1.92
CA LEU A 116 19.71 -2.26 -1.44
C LEU A 116 20.22 -1.21 -2.44
N GLU A 117 20.32 -1.57 -3.73
CA GLU A 117 20.70 -0.62 -4.80
C GLU A 117 19.74 0.58 -4.84
N TRP A 118 18.45 0.33 -4.70
CA TRP A 118 17.43 1.38 -4.63
C TRP A 118 17.61 2.27 -3.38
N CYS A 119 17.87 1.66 -2.21
CA CYS A 119 18.08 2.37 -0.96
C CYS A 119 19.29 3.30 -1.01
N ILE A 120 20.41 2.82 -1.56
CA ILE A 120 21.64 3.62 -1.73
C ILE A 120 21.36 4.84 -2.61
N LEU A 121 20.63 4.68 -3.72
CA LEU A 121 20.30 5.79 -4.62
C LEU A 121 19.27 6.78 -4.02
N ARG A 122 18.54 6.36 -2.99
CA ARG A 122 17.50 7.15 -2.32
C ARG A 122 17.93 7.68 -0.96
N GLU A 123 19.17 7.41 -0.54
CA GLU A 123 19.71 7.83 0.77
C GLU A 123 18.81 7.37 1.92
N CYS A 124 18.33 6.12 1.88
CA CYS A 124 17.39 5.61 2.88
C CYS A 124 17.92 5.63 4.32
N GLU A 125 19.23 5.61 4.52
CA GLU A 125 19.85 5.73 5.85
C GLU A 125 19.58 7.09 6.52
N ASP A 126 19.30 8.13 5.72
CA ASP A 126 18.98 9.47 6.21
C ASP A 126 17.45 9.69 6.41
N ASP A 127 16.63 8.68 6.10
CA ASP A 127 15.17 8.70 6.24
C ASP A 127 14.69 7.48 7.06
N GLU A 128 14.34 7.72 8.32
CA GLU A 128 13.88 6.69 9.25
C GLU A 128 12.67 5.90 8.71
N GLY A 129 11.80 6.53 7.92
CA GLY A 129 10.65 5.86 7.31
C GLY A 129 11.08 4.86 6.24
N LEU A 130 12.06 5.22 5.41
CA LEU A 130 12.62 4.33 4.39
C LEU A 130 13.46 3.21 4.99
N GLU A 131 14.19 3.46 6.09
CA GLU A 131 14.94 2.42 6.81
C GLU A 131 13.98 1.35 7.39
N GLN A 132 12.86 1.77 7.97
CA GLN A 132 11.84 0.85 8.49
C GLN A 132 11.12 0.10 7.36
N GLU A 133 10.87 0.76 6.21
CA GLU A 133 10.33 0.09 5.01
C GLU A 133 11.29 -1.00 4.53
N GLU A 134 12.59 -0.73 4.46
CA GLU A 134 13.58 -1.72 4.04
C GLU A 134 13.59 -2.96 4.94
N LYS A 135 13.58 -2.76 6.27
CA LYS A 135 13.48 -3.87 7.23
C LYS A 135 12.24 -4.72 7.00
N ALA A 136 11.08 -4.08 6.84
CA ALA A 136 9.81 -4.77 6.57
C ALA A 136 9.83 -5.51 5.21
N ILE A 137 10.46 -4.94 4.18
CA ILE A 137 10.65 -5.60 2.88
C ILE A 137 11.53 -6.85 3.04
N TYR A 138 12.61 -6.77 3.80
CA TYR A 138 13.52 -7.90 3.99
C TYR A 138 12.84 -9.04 4.75
N ASP A 139 12.11 -8.72 5.81
CA ASP A 139 11.31 -9.69 6.58
C ASP A 139 10.24 -10.35 5.71
N ALA A 140 9.54 -9.56 4.88
CA ALA A 140 8.55 -10.07 3.92
C ALA A 140 9.19 -11.00 2.88
N LEU A 141 10.36 -10.65 2.35
CA LEU A 141 11.08 -11.45 1.38
C LEU A 141 11.64 -12.75 1.99
N ASP A 142 12.12 -12.72 3.24
CA ASP A 142 12.57 -13.92 3.96
C ASP A 142 11.43 -14.91 4.24
N ASN A 143 10.19 -14.41 4.32
CA ASN A 143 9.00 -15.21 4.59
C ASN A 143 8.06 -15.32 3.37
N PHE A 144 8.56 -14.99 2.16
CA PHE A 144 7.75 -14.76 0.96
C PHE A 144 6.73 -15.89 0.68
N SER A 145 7.21 -17.14 0.62
CA SER A 145 6.35 -18.31 0.39
C SER A 145 5.44 -18.64 1.56
N ALA A 146 5.92 -18.48 2.80
CA ALA A 146 5.15 -18.77 4.00
C ALA A 146 3.96 -17.80 4.15
N LEU A 147 4.13 -16.56 3.68
CA LEU A 147 3.09 -15.54 3.59
C LEU A 147 2.16 -15.75 2.38
N GLY A 148 2.49 -16.68 1.46
CA GLY A 148 1.70 -16.94 0.26
C GLY A 148 1.72 -15.80 -0.76
N PHE A 149 2.75 -14.95 -0.70
CA PHE A 149 2.90 -13.83 -1.62
C PHE A 149 3.15 -14.30 -3.05
N GLN A 150 2.68 -13.48 -3.99
CA GLN A 150 3.05 -13.58 -5.39
C GLN A 150 3.79 -12.33 -5.78
N GLY A 151 4.75 -12.48 -6.69
CA GLY A 151 5.58 -11.36 -7.10
C GLY A 151 6.13 -11.55 -8.49
N ALA A 152 6.80 -10.52 -8.97
CA ALA A 152 7.46 -10.53 -10.27
C ALA A 152 8.73 -9.70 -10.26
N LEU A 153 9.60 -10.00 -11.22
CA LEU A 153 10.87 -9.36 -11.48
C LEU A 153 10.95 -9.03 -12.98
N ILE A 154 11.57 -7.90 -13.30
CA ILE A 154 11.98 -7.59 -14.66
C ILE A 154 13.49 -7.46 -14.69
N CYS A 155 14.12 -8.10 -15.68
CA CYS A 155 15.55 -7.97 -15.94
C CYS A 155 15.80 -7.51 -17.37
N VAL A 156 16.80 -6.65 -17.55
CA VAL A 156 17.25 -6.05 -18.82
C VAL A 156 18.75 -6.30 -18.91
N ASP A 157 19.20 -6.92 -20.00
CA ASP A 157 20.62 -7.29 -20.22
C ASP A 157 21.25 -8.00 -19.00
N ASP A 158 20.60 -9.07 -18.51
CA ASP A 158 20.98 -9.85 -17.31
C ASP A 158 20.97 -9.11 -15.96
N LYS A 159 20.67 -7.80 -15.94
CA LYS A 159 20.49 -7.02 -14.72
C LYS A 159 19.02 -6.92 -14.37
N CYS A 160 18.65 -7.29 -13.15
CA CYS A 160 17.28 -7.09 -12.70
C CYS A 160 17.06 -5.65 -12.25
N VAL A 161 15.97 -5.04 -12.74
CA VAL A 161 15.75 -3.58 -12.69
C VAL A 161 14.45 -3.18 -12.01
N ALA A 162 13.50 -4.10 -11.83
CA ALA A 162 12.26 -3.82 -11.14
C ALA A 162 11.69 -5.07 -10.51
N TYR A 163 11.06 -4.93 -9.35
CA TYR A 163 10.36 -6.02 -8.67
C TYR A 163 9.08 -5.51 -8.00
N THR A 164 8.15 -6.43 -7.78
CA THR A 164 6.92 -6.17 -7.05
C THR A 164 6.42 -7.44 -6.37
N PHE A 165 5.69 -7.30 -5.28
CA PHE A 165 4.93 -8.41 -4.69
C PHE A 165 3.68 -7.93 -3.97
N GLY A 166 2.75 -8.86 -3.80
CA GLY A 166 1.46 -8.66 -3.18
C GLY A 166 0.71 -9.96 -3.00
N GLU A 167 -0.55 -9.83 -2.59
CA GLU A 167 -1.43 -10.97 -2.29
C GLU A 167 -2.90 -10.67 -2.60
N MET A 168 -3.74 -11.70 -2.56
CA MET A 168 -5.18 -11.53 -2.52
C MET A 168 -5.58 -11.04 -1.12
N LEU A 169 -6.04 -9.80 -1.01
CA LEU A 169 -6.57 -9.25 0.24
C LEU A 169 -7.89 -9.94 0.63
N ASN A 170 -8.69 -10.30 -0.38
CA ASN A 170 -9.93 -11.06 -0.27
C ASN A 170 -10.21 -11.78 -1.61
N SER A 171 -11.44 -12.24 -1.87
CA SER A 171 -11.77 -12.99 -3.09
C SER A 171 -11.68 -12.21 -4.40
N ASP A 172 -11.74 -10.87 -4.38
CA ASP A 172 -11.82 -10.04 -5.59
C ASP A 172 -10.79 -8.91 -5.66
N THR A 173 -10.13 -8.62 -4.55
CA THR A 173 -9.21 -7.49 -4.39
C THR A 173 -7.81 -8.01 -4.11
N ILE A 174 -6.84 -7.58 -4.90
CA ILE A 174 -5.42 -7.75 -4.57
C ILE A 174 -4.90 -6.52 -3.84
N VAL A 175 -3.87 -6.70 -3.04
CA VAL A 175 -3.05 -5.61 -2.50
C VAL A 175 -1.64 -5.74 -3.05
N ILE A 176 -1.09 -4.64 -3.59
CA ILE A 176 0.32 -4.55 -3.97
C ILE A 176 1.06 -3.88 -2.82
N HIS A 177 1.83 -4.66 -2.07
CA HIS A 177 2.60 -4.16 -0.94
C HIS A 177 3.80 -3.35 -1.40
N ILE A 178 4.59 -3.92 -2.31
CA ILE A 178 5.86 -3.33 -2.72
C ILE A 178 5.94 -3.26 -4.23
N GLU A 179 6.42 -2.13 -4.74
CA GLU A 179 6.77 -1.93 -6.14
C GLU A 179 8.01 -1.04 -6.18
N LYS A 180 9.12 -1.57 -6.69
CA LYS A 180 10.39 -0.85 -6.80
C LYS A 180 10.96 -1.04 -8.19
N ALA A 181 11.57 0.01 -8.72
CA ALA A 181 12.27 -0.03 -9.98
C ALA A 181 13.46 0.94 -9.97
N HIS A 182 14.48 0.59 -10.74
CA HIS A 182 15.69 1.36 -10.91
C HIS A 182 15.40 2.60 -11.78
N MET A 183 15.80 3.78 -11.32
CA MET A 183 15.39 5.07 -11.91
C MET A 183 15.92 5.31 -13.33
N GLU A 184 17.05 4.68 -13.68
CA GLU A 184 17.66 4.79 -15.02
C GLU A 184 16.82 4.11 -16.11
N TYR A 185 15.90 3.21 -15.75
CA TYR A 185 15.07 2.48 -16.70
C TYR A 185 13.72 3.16 -16.84
N GLU A 186 13.62 4.02 -17.86
CA GLU A 186 12.43 4.82 -18.09
C GLU A 186 11.22 3.93 -18.37
N GLY A 187 10.16 4.09 -17.57
CA GLY A 187 8.95 3.28 -17.70
C GLY A 187 8.96 1.97 -16.91
N ALA A 188 10.04 1.63 -16.21
CA ALA A 188 10.15 0.36 -15.47
C ALA A 188 9.07 0.17 -14.40
N TYR A 189 8.72 1.24 -13.67
CA TYR A 189 7.58 1.22 -12.73
C TYR A 189 6.25 0.89 -13.44
N GLN A 190 6.00 1.48 -14.60
CA GLN A 190 4.79 1.21 -15.38
C GLN A 190 4.80 -0.22 -15.93
N ALA A 191 5.96 -0.71 -16.35
CA ALA A 191 6.14 -2.07 -16.87
C ALA A 191 5.92 -3.13 -15.80
N ILE A 192 6.59 -3.05 -14.65
CA ILE A 192 6.44 -4.05 -13.58
C ILE A 192 5.00 -4.10 -13.06
N SER A 193 4.38 -2.94 -12.84
CA SER A 193 2.98 -2.86 -12.39
C SER A 193 2.03 -3.50 -13.41
N ASN A 194 2.20 -3.20 -14.70
CA ASN A 194 1.31 -3.70 -15.74
C ASN A 194 1.49 -5.19 -16.02
N LEU A 195 2.74 -5.64 -16.16
CA LEU A 195 3.07 -7.02 -16.48
C LEU A 195 2.73 -7.96 -15.32
N PHE A 196 2.95 -7.54 -14.08
CA PHE A 196 2.57 -8.32 -12.91
C PHE A 196 1.05 -8.57 -12.83
N LEU A 197 0.25 -7.51 -13.00
CA LEU A 197 -1.21 -7.65 -13.00
C LEU A 197 -1.72 -8.54 -14.15
N LYS A 198 -1.08 -8.47 -15.32
CA LYS A 198 -1.40 -9.33 -16.47
C LYS A 198 -0.92 -10.76 -16.28
N GLY A 199 0.19 -10.99 -15.58
CA GLY A 199 0.79 -12.30 -15.37
C GLY A 199 0.06 -13.09 -14.28
N SER A 200 -0.12 -12.49 -13.12
CA SER A 200 -0.51 -13.18 -11.88
C SER A 200 -1.98 -12.97 -11.51
N PHE A 201 -2.53 -11.79 -11.78
CA PHE A 201 -3.84 -11.38 -11.25
C PHE A 201 -4.82 -10.97 -12.35
N LYS A 202 -4.96 -11.83 -13.37
CA LYS A 202 -5.81 -11.58 -14.55
C LYS A 202 -7.28 -11.33 -14.20
N ASN A 203 -7.77 -11.97 -13.14
CA ASN A 203 -9.18 -11.94 -12.73
C ASN A 203 -9.45 -11.03 -11.52
N ALA A 204 -8.43 -10.38 -10.96
CA ALA A 204 -8.65 -9.45 -9.85
C ALA A 204 -9.51 -8.28 -10.33
N ILE A 205 -10.62 -8.05 -9.64
CA ILE A 205 -11.59 -6.99 -9.93
C ILE A 205 -11.02 -5.65 -9.44
N PHE A 206 -10.46 -5.65 -8.23
CA PHE A 206 -9.89 -4.46 -7.62
C PHE A 206 -8.41 -4.65 -7.30
N VAL A 207 -7.68 -3.53 -7.34
CA VAL A 207 -6.27 -3.46 -6.94
C VAL A 207 -6.14 -2.36 -5.90
N ASN A 208 -5.79 -2.71 -4.68
CA ASN A 208 -5.38 -1.78 -3.64
C ASN A 208 -3.86 -1.56 -3.77
N ARG A 209 -3.41 -0.32 -3.93
CA ARG A 209 -1.97 0.02 -3.97
C ARG A 209 -1.53 0.79 -2.73
N GLU A 210 -2.23 0.64 -1.61
CA GLU A 210 -1.96 1.23 -0.31
C GLU A 210 -1.88 2.77 -0.31
N GLN A 211 -1.37 3.34 0.78
CA GLN A 211 -1.37 4.77 1.07
C GLN A 211 -0.21 5.59 0.48
N ASP A 212 -0.35 6.91 0.36
CA ASP A 212 0.70 7.81 -0.16
C ASP A 212 1.65 8.38 0.91
N LEU A 213 1.35 8.17 2.20
CA LEU A 213 2.15 8.62 3.35
C LEU A 213 2.40 10.13 3.39
N GLY A 214 1.57 10.92 2.70
CA GLY A 214 1.75 12.37 2.60
C GLY A 214 2.81 12.80 1.60
N VAL A 215 3.48 11.85 0.91
CA VAL A 215 4.58 12.14 -0.03
C VAL A 215 4.01 12.70 -1.34
N PRO A 216 4.27 13.98 -1.71
CA PRO A 216 3.62 14.61 -2.86
C PRO A 216 3.92 13.95 -4.21
N GLY A 217 5.12 13.38 -4.36
CA GLY A 217 5.48 12.61 -5.56
C GLY A 217 4.67 11.32 -5.68
N LEU A 218 4.56 10.57 -4.58
CA LEU A 218 3.82 9.31 -4.51
C LEU A 218 2.31 9.54 -4.71
N ARG A 219 1.75 10.57 -4.07
CA ARG A 219 0.36 10.99 -4.26
C ARG A 219 0.03 11.26 -5.73
N ARG A 220 0.85 12.09 -6.41
CA ARG A 220 0.68 12.38 -7.85
C ARG A 220 0.79 11.11 -8.70
N ALA A 221 1.72 10.22 -8.38
CA ALA A 221 1.88 8.96 -9.11
C ALA A 221 0.64 8.07 -8.98
N LYS A 222 0.12 7.88 -7.76
CA LYS A 222 -1.08 7.08 -7.49
C LYS A 222 -2.35 7.69 -8.11
N GLU A 223 -2.53 9.00 -8.01
CA GLU A 223 -3.67 9.72 -8.63
C GLU A 223 -3.62 9.72 -10.18
N SER A 224 -2.43 9.59 -10.76
CA SER A 224 -2.28 9.50 -12.22
C SER A 224 -3.01 8.29 -12.80
N TYR A 225 -3.06 7.19 -12.04
CA TYR A 225 -3.73 5.94 -12.41
C TYR A 225 -5.25 5.93 -12.18
N LYS A 226 -5.85 7.04 -11.76
CA LYS A 226 -7.31 7.21 -11.64
C LYS A 226 -7.95 6.15 -10.72
N PRO A 227 -7.65 6.20 -9.40
CA PRO A 227 -8.35 5.36 -8.44
C PRO A 227 -9.86 5.53 -8.61
N ILE A 228 -10.59 4.43 -8.50
CA ILE A 228 -12.06 4.44 -8.59
C ILE A 228 -12.68 4.89 -7.26
N HIS A 229 -11.99 4.66 -6.15
CA HIS A 229 -12.31 5.20 -4.84
C HIS A 229 -11.07 5.18 -3.93
N MET A 230 -11.20 5.82 -2.77
CA MET A 230 -10.22 5.80 -1.70
C MET A 230 -10.81 5.04 -0.52
N VAL A 231 -10.05 4.14 0.11
CA VAL A 231 -10.43 3.59 1.42
C VAL A 231 -10.04 4.62 2.46
N GLN A 232 -11.00 5.45 2.86
CA GLN A 232 -10.77 6.51 3.82
C GLN A 232 -10.61 5.94 5.22
N LYS A 233 -9.63 6.47 5.95
CA LYS A 233 -9.27 6.05 7.29
C LYS A 233 -9.14 7.25 8.23
N SER A 234 -9.49 7.04 9.48
CA SER A 234 -9.44 8.05 10.54
C SER A 234 -8.69 7.54 11.78
N ILE A 235 -8.22 8.48 12.59
CA ILE A 235 -7.76 8.25 13.95
C ILE A 235 -8.92 8.57 14.91
N LEU A 236 -9.19 7.67 15.83
CA LEU A 236 -10.12 7.86 16.94
C LEU A 236 -9.34 8.10 18.22
N TYR A 237 -9.73 9.11 18.98
CA TYR A 237 -9.10 9.44 20.25
C TYR A 237 -10.10 10.09 21.20
N ARG A 238 -9.86 9.97 22.51
CA ARG A 238 -10.63 10.71 23.51
C ARG A 238 -10.09 12.13 23.62
N LYS A 239 -10.97 13.13 23.56
CA LYS A 239 -10.58 14.49 23.91
C LYS A 239 -10.56 14.61 25.44
N HIS A 240 -9.41 14.89 26.04
CA HIS A 240 -9.37 15.26 27.46
C HIS A 240 -9.99 16.65 27.63
N SER A 241 -10.86 16.80 28.63
CA SER A 241 -11.31 18.12 29.08
C SER A 241 -10.10 18.86 29.65
N LYS A 242 -9.92 20.12 29.24
CA LYS A 242 -8.94 21.01 29.87
C LYS A 242 -9.35 21.30 31.32
#